data_AF-A0A364NGJ9-F1
#
_entry.id   AF-A0A364NGJ9-F1
#
_cell.length_a   1.000
_cell.length_b   1.000
_cell.length_c   1.000
_cell.angle_alpha   90.00
_cell.angle_beta   90.00
_cell.angle_gamma   90.00
#
_symmetry.space_group_name_H-M   'P 1'
#
loop_
_entity.id
_entity.type
_entity.pdbx_description
1 polymer ?
#
loop_
_entity_poly.entity_id
_entity_poly.type
_entity_poly.pdbx_seq_one_letter_code
_entity_poly.pdbx_strand_id
1 'polypeptide(L)'
;MADDKTVFALISAIGSIRDRLRQDIDGLRHIHNRWRDSKGTSINLIAQLTALKSTLGNIQDWLEYAVNDLHPQLLSDLQVLTHSCDELVRHVNVLTRRFGQSDLGAVDFAAKLKYALASRTMRKILLHKSRQIRKEDAKNLRTLSQSSMWNGGCITGLTQLSSFIQWLRLIFRVKPSQNELDRNFSPTDEEYNQIEAINRSEAIDRALQREATNLRHETKLVLAGNVNSGKDLIMHQLKVLYAEGYYSNKERIKYRCQIYQVVYSLIHSITTLLQDTGVALPSELNHDFATLLNELEAGNEGITPDAVKAIDRIWSSPEFSKLYVRNFEIDFPQYAPYFAQEVSRIARQDYVPSEADIIRLNQSMRGIKELRFNWDELDVHLFNIKGYVPEHFRDRWFHQLEGATALIYAMDVSLYDKPNPGQPNESLLVSEFESFESWINQPGFADSSVILILNNFTRFIGKMAFSPLEKFFPDYTPSEVDPETSARQYILRHLKSVNRQGLSIYSFWVDLDSSDNRHLYSALKTTLAQIQQRVASDEAWNAGDSATNSERPSTNSMSKVLNSSRTRSLGKKKDRHDRMKAVGLV
;
A
#
# COMPACT_ATOMS: atom_id res chain seq x y z
N MET A 1 4.56 -22.11 10.85
CA MET A 1 5.45 -23.03 11.60
C MET A 1 6.31 -23.78 10.59
N ALA A 2 7.59 -23.98 10.87
CA ALA A 2 8.48 -24.74 9.99
C ALA A 2 8.05 -26.22 9.95
N ASP A 3 8.25 -26.91 8.82
CA ASP A 3 7.96 -28.34 8.68
C ASP A 3 9.04 -29.15 9.41
N ASP A 4 8.71 -29.85 10.49
CA ASP A 4 9.64 -30.63 11.31
C ASP A 4 10.54 -31.54 10.45
N LYS A 5 10.00 -32.09 9.35
CA LYS A 5 10.75 -32.93 8.40
C LYS A 5 11.95 -32.20 7.78
N THR A 6 11.80 -30.92 7.49
CA THR A 6 12.86 -30.09 6.89
C THR A 6 13.96 -29.72 7.88
N VAL A 7 13.60 -29.59 9.17
CA VAL A 7 14.57 -29.36 10.26
C VAL A 7 15.40 -30.62 10.50
N PHE A 8 14.78 -31.80 10.58
CA PHE A 8 15.50 -33.07 10.70
C PHE A 8 16.40 -33.37 9.49
N ALA A 9 15.96 -33.03 8.28
CA ALA A 9 16.79 -33.15 7.08
C ALA A 9 18.05 -32.25 7.14
N LEU A 10 17.91 -31.02 7.66
CA LEU A 10 19.02 -30.10 7.87
C LEU A 10 20.01 -30.62 8.91
N ILE A 11 19.53 -31.12 10.05
CA ILE A 11 20.35 -31.73 11.11
C ILE A 11 21.19 -32.88 10.54
N SER A 12 20.55 -33.77 9.77
CA SER A 12 21.23 -34.90 9.12
C SER A 12 22.29 -34.43 8.10
N ALA A 13 21.99 -33.41 7.30
CA ALA A 13 22.93 -32.84 6.35
C ALA A 13 24.16 -32.23 7.04
N ILE A 14 23.97 -31.48 8.12
CA ILE A 14 25.05 -30.89 8.92
C ILE A 14 25.93 -32.00 9.53
N GLY A 15 25.33 -33.06 10.06
CA GLY A 15 26.07 -34.23 10.57
C GLY A 15 26.95 -34.86 9.49
N SER A 16 26.42 -35.06 8.28
CA SER A 16 27.16 -35.62 7.14
C SER A 16 28.37 -34.76 6.72
N ILE A 17 28.21 -33.43 6.72
CA ILE A 17 29.30 -32.48 6.41
C ILE A 17 30.37 -32.53 7.50
N ARG A 18 29.98 -32.62 8.77
CA ARG A 18 30.90 -32.70 9.92
C ARG A 18 31.76 -33.96 9.89
N ASP A 19 31.20 -35.08 9.44
CA ASP A 19 31.92 -36.34 9.28
C ASP A 19 32.90 -36.31 8.10
N ARG A 20 32.50 -35.71 6.96
CA ARG A 20 33.41 -35.45 5.84
C ARG A 20 34.58 -34.54 6.24
N LEU A 21 34.29 -33.46 6.96
CA LEU A 21 35.31 -32.56 7.50
C LEU A 21 36.29 -33.29 8.42
N ARG A 22 35.82 -34.22 9.26
CA ARG A 22 36.69 -35.03 10.12
C ARG A 22 37.68 -35.84 9.29
N GLN A 23 37.19 -36.55 8.27
CA GLN A 23 38.03 -37.36 7.37
C GLN A 23 39.06 -36.49 6.63
N ASP A 24 38.66 -35.31 6.17
CA ASP A 24 39.56 -34.38 5.46
C ASP A 24 40.62 -33.79 6.39
N ILE A 25 40.27 -33.44 7.63
CA ILE A 25 41.21 -32.97 8.64
C ILE A 25 42.24 -34.04 8.97
N ASP A 26 41.81 -35.29 9.15
CA ASP A 26 42.72 -36.40 9.47
C ASP A 26 43.63 -36.73 8.26
N GLY A 27 43.09 -36.70 7.04
CA GLY A 27 43.88 -36.83 5.81
C GLY A 27 44.92 -35.71 5.64
N LEU A 28 44.54 -34.46 5.90
CA LEU A 28 45.46 -33.31 5.86
C LEU A 28 46.53 -33.38 6.96
N ARG A 29 46.21 -33.88 8.16
CA ARG A 29 47.19 -34.13 9.23
C ARG A 29 48.20 -35.20 8.82
N HIS A 30 47.76 -36.29 8.19
CA HIS A 30 48.67 -37.30 7.67
C HIS A 30 49.60 -36.77 6.58
N ILE A 31 49.07 -35.97 5.65
CA ILE A 31 49.86 -35.32 4.59
C ILE A 31 50.84 -34.30 5.19
N HIS A 32 50.40 -33.51 6.17
CA HIS A 32 51.24 -32.55 6.89
C HIS A 32 52.39 -33.23 7.64
N ASN A 33 52.13 -34.34 8.34
CA ASN A 33 53.16 -35.09 9.06
C ASN A 33 54.17 -35.74 8.12
N ARG A 34 53.73 -36.13 6.90
CA ARG A 34 54.61 -36.68 5.85
C ARG A 34 55.50 -35.61 5.21
N TRP A 35 54.98 -34.39 5.03
CA TRP A 35 55.68 -33.30 4.37
C TRP A 35 55.69 -32.08 5.29
N ARG A 36 56.74 -31.96 6.12
CA ARG A 36 56.87 -30.88 7.12
C ARG A 36 56.90 -29.52 6.41
N ASP A 37 55.77 -28.81 6.43
CA ASP A 37 55.56 -27.52 5.77
C ASP A 37 56.43 -26.42 6.43
N SER A 38 57.33 -25.81 5.66
CA SER A 38 58.25 -24.76 6.15
C SER A 38 57.53 -23.47 6.58
N LYS A 39 56.25 -23.26 6.21
CA LYS A 39 55.53 -21.99 6.45
C LYS A 39 54.18 -22.14 7.17
N GLY A 40 53.87 -23.33 7.71
CA GLY A 40 52.70 -23.54 8.59
C GLY A 40 51.33 -23.32 7.94
N THR A 41 51.22 -23.32 6.61
CA THR A 41 49.96 -23.04 5.89
C THR A 41 48.96 -24.19 6.02
N SER A 42 49.48 -25.42 6.00
CA SER A 42 48.72 -26.65 6.25
C SER A 42 48.19 -26.74 7.68
N ILE A 43 48.98 -26.35 8.69
CA ILE A 43 48.55 -26.29 10.11
C ILE A 43 47.41 -25.30 10.29
N ASN A 44 47.53 -24.13 9.66
CA ASN A 44 46.51 -23.09 9.71
C ASN A 44 45.19 -23.57 9.10
N LEU A 45 45.24 -24.18 7.91
CA LEU A 45 44.07 -24.79 7.26
C LEU A 45 43.42 -25.88 8.13
N ILE A 46 44.22 -26.74 8.78
CA ILE A 46 43.74 -27.77 9.70
C ILE A 46 43.03 -27.15 10.92
N ALA A 47 43.63 -26.13 11.56
CA ALA A 47 43.03 -25.44 12.70
C ALA A 47 41.68 -24.81 12.34
N GLN A 48 41.59 -24.31 11.12
CA GLN A 48 40.43 -23.64 10.57
C GLN A 48 39.29 -24.57 10.19
N LEU A 49 39.58 -25.67 9.51
CA LEU A 49 38.59 -26.73 9.27
C LEU A 49 38.10 -27.34 10.60
N THR A 50 38.98 -27.40 11.61
CA THR A 50 38.61 -27.82 12.97
C THR A 50 37.65 -26.84 13.63
N ALA A 51 37.88 -25.53 13.48
CA ALA A 51 36.96 -24.51 13.98
C ALA A 51 35.58 -24.57 13.28
N LEU A 52 35.56 -24.72 11.95
CA LEU A 52 34.33 -24.88 11.18
C LEU A 52 33.55 -26.15 11.58
N LYS A 53 34.24 -27.25 11.85
CA LYS A 53 33.62 -28.48 12.35
C LYS A 53 32.96 -28.27 13.72
N SER A 54 33.60 -27.50 14.61
CA SER A 54 33.09 -27.16 15.94
C SER A 54 31.84 -26.28 15.85
N THR A 55 31.85 -25.25 15.00
CA THR A 55 30.69 -24.36 14.82
C THR A 55 29.49 -25.09 14.21
N LEU A 56 29.71 -25.98 13.24
CA LEU A 56 28.65 -26.84 12.71
C LEU A 56 28.08 -27.79 13.77
N GLY A 57 28.90 -28.25 14.71
CA GLY A 57 28.45 -29.03 15.87
C GLY A 57 27.50 -28.23 16.76
N ASN A 58 27.88 -27.01 17.13
CA ASN A 58 27.04 -26.14 17.95
C ASN A 58 25.70 -25.79 17.26
N ILE A 59 25.71 -25.61 15.94
CA ILE A 59 24.49 -25.36 15.16
C ILE A 59 23.60 -26.61 15.12
N GLN A 60 24.20 -27.81 14.99
CA GLN A 60 23.47 -29.07 15.03
C GLN A 60 22.78 -29.28 16.39
N ASP A 61 23.54 -29.13 17.48
CA ASP A 61 23.02 -29.29 18.85
C ASP A 61 21.89 -28.28 19.10
N TRP A 62 22.03 -27.04 18.65
CA TRP A 62 20.98 -26.02 18.76
C TRP A 62 19.71 -26.38 17.97
N LEU A 63 19.85 -26.85 16.73
CA LEU A 63 18.72 -27.27 15.91
C LEU A 63 17.93 -28.42 16.55
N GLU A 64 18.60 -29.32 17.26
CA GLU A 64 17.95 -30.40 18.02
C GLU A 64 17.10 -29.89 19.20
N TYR A 65 17.44 -28.74 19.80
CA TYR A 65 16.66 -28.10 20.88
C TYR A 65 15.56 -27.14 20.37
N ALA A 66 15.72 -26.55 19.19
CA ALA A 66 14.84 -25.51 18.65
C ALA A 66 13.84 -26.00 17.58
N VAL A 67 13.65 -27.32 17.43
CA VAL A 67 12.84 -27.95 16.37
C VAL A 67 11.42 -27.35 16.28
N ASN A 68 10.79 -27.09 17.42
CA ASN A 68 9.37 -26.69 17.48
C ASN A 68 9.11 -25.18 17.30
N ASP A 69 10.14 -24.33 17.40
CA ASP A 69 9.99 -22.85 17.45
C ASP A 69 10.80 -22.13 16.36
N LEU A 70 11.16 -22.84 15.28
CA LEU A 70 12.03 -22.30 14.24
C LEU A 70 11.26 -21.40 13.26
N HIS A 71 11.72 -20.15 13.10
CA HIS A 71 11.16 -19.24 12.11
C HIS A 71 11.48 -19.73 10.67
N PRO A 72 10.50 -19.79 9.74
CA PRO A 72 10.69 -20.34 8.38
C PRO A 72 11.83 -19.67 7.58
N GLN A 73 12.02 -18.37 7.77
CA GLN A 73 13.13 -17.64 7.11
C GLN A 73 14.50 -18.09 7.63
N LEU A 74 14.65 -18.31 8.94
CA LEU A 74 15.90 -18.74 9.55
C LEU A 74 16.28 -20.15 9.08
N LEU A 75 15.29 -21.01 8.91
CA LEU A 75 15.47 -22.35 8.34
C LEU A 75 15.98 -22.30 6.90
N SER A 76 15.39 -21.44 6.05
CA SER A 76 15.84 -21.24 4.66
C SER A 76 17.29 -20.74 4.61
N ASP A 77 17.65 -19.79 5.46
CA ASP A 77 19.00 -19.22 5.51
C ASP A 77 20.03 -20.29 5.95
N LEU A 78 19.69 -21.09 6.97
CA LEU A 78 20.53 -22.20 7.41
C LEU A 78 20.69 -23.28 6.34
N GLN A 79 19.66 -23.57 5.53
CA GLN A 79 19.77 -24.49 4.40
C GLN A 79 20.77 -23.99 3.34
N VAL A 80 20.73 -22.70 3.00
CA VAL A 80 21.67 -22.08 2.06
C VAL A 80 23.11 -22.12 2.60
N LEU A 81 23.30 -21.86 3.90
CA LEU A 81 24.59 -21.94 4.56
C LEU A 81 25.15 -23.37 4.61
N THR A 82 24.32 -24.35 4.97
CA THR A 82 24.68 -25.77 4.99
C THR A 82 25.08 -26.27 3.61
N HIS A 83 24.31 -25.93 2.58
CA HIS A 83 24.65 -26.29 1.20
C HIS A 83 25.99 -25.67 0.75
N SER A 84 26.28 -24.46 1.22
CA SER A 84 27.53 -23.76 0.91
C SER A 84 28.73 -24.37 1.62
N CYS A 85 28.55 -24.84 2.86
CA CYS A 85 29.57 -25.57 3.59
C CYS A 85 29.84 -26.94 2.95
N ASP A 86 28.81 -27.65 2.49
CA ASP A 86 28.97 -28.96 1.85
C ASP A 86 29.83 -28.88 0.59
N GLU A 87 29.57 -27.89 -0.26
CA GLU A 87 30.32 -27.72 -1.51
C GLU A 87 31.79 -27.33 -1.26
N LEU A 88 32.04 -26.51 -0.24
CA LEU A 88 33.39 -26.19 0.20
C LEU A 88 34.14 -27.45 0.66
N VAL A 89 33.48 -28.29 1.45
CA VAL A 89 34.04 -29.52 2.01
C VAL A 89 34.32 -30.54 0.91
N ARG A 90 33.43 -30.69 -0.07
CA ARG A 90 33.68 -31.56 -1.25
C ARG A 90 34.93 -31.14 -2.02
N HIS A 91 35.13 -29.84 -2.21
CA HIS A 91 36.34 -29.36 -2.87
C HIS A 91 37.61 -29.60 -2.04
N VAL A 92 37.55 -29.39 -0.72
CA VAL A 92 38.67 -29.73 0.18
C VAL A 92 38.97 -31.22 0.13
N ASN A 93 37.97 -32.08 0.16
CA ASN A 93 38.12 -33.54 0.05
C ASN A 93 38.82 -33.96 -1.26
N VAL A 94 38.39 -33.38 -2.39
CA VAL A 94 39.00 -33.61 -3.70
C VAL A 94 40.47 -33.18 -3.72
N LEU A 95 40.81 -32.06 -3.08
CA LEU A 95 42.20 -31.61 -2.95
C LEU A 95 43.01 -32.57 -2.09
N THR A 96 42.51 -32.94 -0.90
CA THR A 96 43.17 -33.88 0.02
C THR A 96 43.46 -35.22 -0.66
N ARG A 97 42.52 -35.75 -1.46
CA ARG A 97 42.71 -36.99 -2.23
C ARG A 97 43.77 -36.87 -3.33
N ARG A 98 43.76 -35.78 -4.11
CA ARG A 98 44.75 -35.54 -5.18
C ARG A 98 46.18 -35.44 -4.61
N PHE A 99 46.32 -34.77 -3.47
CA PHE A 99 47.61 -34.63 -2.81
C PHE A 99 48.07 -35.90 -2.10
N GLY A 100 47.16 -36.76 -1.65
CA GLY A 100 47.49 -38.06 -1.06
C GLY A 100 48.08 -39.08 -2.05
N GLN A 101 47.83 -38.92 -3.36
CA GLN A 101 48.27 -39.83 -4.43
C GLN A 101 49.59 -39.42 -5.12
N SER A 102 50.13 -38.25 -4.80
CA SER A 102 51.25 -37.64 -5.53
C SER A 102 52.60 -37.87 -4.82
N ASP A 103 53.56 -38.51 -5.49
CA ASP A 103 54.91 -38.80 -4.98
C ASP A 103 55.88 -37.61 -5.13
N LEU A 104 55.44 -36.41 -4.72
CA LEU A 104 56.09 -35.13 -5.00
C LEU A 104 56.60 -34.44 -3.72
N GLY A 105 57.80 -33.84 -3.80
CA GLY A 105 58.52 -33.26 -2.66
C GLY A 105 57.82 -32.11 -1.91
N ALA A 106 58.23 -31.88 -0.65
CA ALA A 106 57.58 -30.97 0.32
C ALA A 106 57.36 -29.51 -0.15
N VAL A 107 58.29 -28.96 -0.94
CA VAL A 107 58.23 -27.57 -1.44
C VAL A 107 57.19 -27.42 -2.54
N ASP A 108 57.03 -28.46 -3.37
CA ASP A 108 56.07 -28.48 -4.48
C ASP A 108 54.63 -28.69 -3.97
N PHE A 109 54.47 -29.39 -2.84
CA PHE A 109 53.18 -29.53 -2.14
C PHE A 109 52.66 -28.18 -1.62
N ALA A 110 53.47 -27.40 -0.90
CA ALA A 110 53.04 -26.11 -0.36
C ALA A 110 52.68 -25.10 -1.47
N ALA A 111 53.41 -25.11 -2.59
CA ALA A 111 53.14 -24.27 -3.75
C ALA A 111 51.85 -24.70 -4.48
N LYS A 112 51.66 -26.00 -4.72
CA LYS A 112 50.44 -26.53 -5.36
C LYS A 112 49.20 -26.42 -4.47
N LEU A 113 49.32 -26.62 -3.16
CA LEU A 113 48.23 -26.40 -2.21
C LEU A 113 47.79 -24.92 -2.22
N LYS A 114 48.75 -24.00 -2.20
CA LYS A 114 48.49 -22.56 -2.31
C LYS A 114 47.85 -22.19 -3.65
N TYR A 115 48.28 -22.79 -4.75
CA TYR A 115 47.74 -22.54 -6.10
C TYR A 115 46.34 -23.14 -6.30
N ALA A 116 46.11 -24.36 -5.82
CA ALA A 116 44.82 -25.03 -5.92
C ALA A 116 43.75 -24.37 -5.04
N LEU A 117 44.14 -23.90 -3.84
CA LEU A 117 43.27 -23.10 -2.98
C LEU A 117 43.05 -21.68 -3.54
N ALA A 118 44.04 -21.09 -4.23
CA ALA A 118 43.94 -19.74 -4.80
C ALA A 118 43.34 -19.69 -6.22
N SER A 119 42.79 -20.80 -6.71
CA SER A 119 42.21 -20.86 -8.06
C SER A 119 41.06 -19.85 -8.21
N ARG A 120 40.95 -19.26 -9.41
CA ARG A 120 39.89 -18.27 -9.74
C ARG A 120 38.48 -18.82 -9.46
N THR A 121 38.28 -20.13 -9.54
CA THR A 121 37.02 -20.84 -9.24
C THR A 121 36.66 -20.76 -7.75
N MET A 122 37.64 -20.99 -6.85
CA MET A 122 37.46 -20.86 -5.40
C MET A 122 37.12 -19.40 -5.02
N ARG A 123 37.81 -18.45 -5.67
CA ARG A 123 37.59 -17.00 -5.46
C ARG A 123 36.23 -16.52 -5.98
N LYS A 124 35.75 -17.06 -7.11
CA LYS A 124 34.40 -16.82 -7.67
C LYS A 124 33.29 -17.34 -6.75
N ILE A 125 33.42 -18.56 -6.23
CA ILE A 125 32.44 -19.16 -5.29
C ILE A 125 32.37 -18.37 -3.98
N LEU A 126 33.53 -18.03 -3.40
CA LEU A 126 33.61 -17.28 -2.13
C LEU A 126 33.12 -15.82 -2.26
N LEU A 127 33.31 -15.17 -3.43
CA LEU A 127 32.84 -13.80 -3.66
C LEU A 127 31.34 -13.72 -3.97
N HIS A 128 30.81 -14.66 -4.76
CA HIS A 128 29.39 -14.74 -5.12
C HIS A 128 28.52 -15.03 -3.88
N LYS A 129 28.90 -16.03 -3.07
CA LYS A 129 28.12 -16.42 -1.88
C LYS A 129 28.25 -15.44 -0.70
N SER A 130 29.41 -14.79 -0.53
CA SER A 130 29.58 -13.72 0.49
C SER A 130 28.79 -12.43 0.18
N ARG A 131 28.39 -12.20 -1.08
CA ARG A 131 27.49 -11.08 -1.44
C ARG A 131 26.02 -11.42 -1.17
N GLN A 132 25.59 -12.67 -1.36
CA GLN A 132 24.27 -13.14 -0.95
C GLN A 132 24.10 -13.05 0.57
N ILE A 133 25.05 -13.64 1.32
CA ILE A 133 25.04 -13.65 2.79
C ILE A 133 24.93 -12.22 3.36
N ARG A 134 25.69 -11.23 2.85
CA ARG A 134 25.58 -9.84 3.34
C ARG A 134 24.26 -9.13 3.05
N LYS A 135 23.55 -9.51 1.99
CA LYS A 135 22.29 -8.87 1.58
C LYS A 135 21.11 -9.42 2.37
N GLU A 136 21.20 -10.69 2.77
CA GLU A 136 20.25 -11.39 3.65
C GLU A 136 20.56 -11.10 5.14
N ASP A 137 21.81 -11.19 5.59
CA ASP A 137 22.24 -10.85 6.96
C ASP A 137 21.84 -9.43 7.36
N ALA A 138 22.01 -8.43 6.48
CA ALA A 138 21.69 -7.03 6.80
C ALA A 138 20.18 -6.76 6.88
N LYS A 139 19.35 -7.55 6.17
CA LYS A 139 17.88 -7.49 6.25
C LYS A 139 17.35 -8.27 7.45
N ASN A 140 17.98 -9.40 7.77
CA ASN A 140 17.52 -10.34 8.79
C ASN A 140 18.02 -9.98 10.20
N LEU A 141 19.20 -9.38 10.36
CA LEU A 141 19.70 -8.86 11.65
C LEU A 141 18.83 -7.73 12.22
N ARG A 142 18.13 -6.97 11.39
CA ARG A 142 17.20 -5.91 11.83
C ARG A 142 15.83 -6.44 12.24
N THR A 143 15.40 -7.57 11.67
CA THR A 143 14.13 -8.23 11.98
C THR A 143 14.26 -9.21 13.15
N LEU A 144 15.40 -9.89 13.29
CA LEU A 144 15.66 -10.86 14.37
C LEU A 144 16.03 -10.23 15.72
N SER A 145 16.52 -8.98 15.76
CA SER A 145 16.81 -8.27 17.02
C SER A 145 15.55 -7.92 17.83
N GLN A 146 14.36 -8.18 17.30
CA GLN A 146 13.07 -7.88 17.93
C GLN A 146 12.40 -9.12 18.54
N SER A 147 12.94 -10.34 18.36
CA SER A 147 12.35 -11.56 18.89
C SER A 147 13.32 -12.31 19.82
N SER A 148 12.84 -12.60 21.03
CA SER A 148 13.32 -13.53 22.07
C SER A 148 14.81 -13.59 22.51
N MET A 149 15.00 -13.75 23.82
CA MET A 149 16.30 -13.82 24.53
C MET A 149 17.16 -15.07 24.23
N TRP A 150 16.70 -15.99 23.36
CA TRP A 150 17.42 -17.23 23.00
C TRP A 150 18.20 -17.13 21.69
N ASN A 151 18.24 -15.93 21.07
CA ASN A 151 18.93 -15.68 19.80
C ASN A 151 20.44 -15.41 19.90
N GLY A 152 21.00 -15.31 21.11
CA GLY A 152 22.42 -14.98 21.32
C GLY A 152 23.40 -16.02 20.77
N GLY A 153 23.11 -17.32 20.94
CA GLY A 153 23.97 -18.42 20.51
C GLY A 153 24.05 -18.60 18.99
N CYS A 154 22.92 -18.42 18.30
CA CYS A 154 22.85 -18.51 16.84
C CYS A 154 23.55 -17.32 16.19
N ILE A 155 23.37 -16.11 16.74
CA ILE A 155 24.08 -14.90 16.28
C ILE A 155 25.59 -15.02 16.49
N THR A 156 26.06 -15.64 17.58
CA THR A 156 27.49 -15.91 17.77
C THR A 156 28.02 -16.95 16.78
N GLY A 157 27.25 -18.01 16.49
CA GLY A 157 27.60 -18.98 15.46
C GLY A 157 27.69 -18.38 14.05
N LEU A 158 26.70 -17.56 13.67
CA LEU A 158 26.64 -16.89 12.36
C LEU A 158 27.75 -15.82 12.21
N THR A 159 28.06 -15.07 13.26
CA THR A 159 29.15 -14.08 13.24
C THR A 159 30.54 -14.74 13.18
N GLN A 160 30.73 -15.90 13.84
CA GLN A 160 31.96 -16.68 13.70
C GLN A 160 32.11 -17.27 12.30
N LEU A 161 31.03 -17.78 11.70
CA LEU A 161 31.01 -18.28 10.32
C LEU A 161 31.32 -17.15 9.31
N SER A 162 30.75 -15.96 9.53
CA SER A 162 31.03 -14.76 8.74
C SER A 162 32.50 -14.33 8.86
N SER A 163 33.07 -14.39 10.07
CA SER A 163 34.48 -14.06 10.33
C SER A 163 35.45 -15.03 9.65
N PHE A 164 35.12 -16.33 9.64
CA PHE A 164 35.84 -17.37 8.89
C PHE A 164 35.88 -17.07 7.38
N ILE A 165 34.74 -16.68 6.81
CA ILE A 165 34.62 -16.31 5.38
C ILE A 165 35.41 -15.03 5.07
N GLN A 166 35.49 -14.07 6.00
CA GLN A 166 36.30 -12.85 5.85
C GLN A 166 37.80 -13.13 5.90
N TRP A 167 38.25 -14.05 6.76
CA TRP A 167 39.65 -14.48 6.79
C TRP A 167 40.05 -15.20 5.48
N LEU A 168 39.16 -16.03 4.92
CA LEU A 168 39.30 -16.61 3.58
C LEU A 168 39.31 -15.57 2.45
N ARG A 169 39.10 -14.26 2.69
CA ARG A 169 39.41 -13.22 1.70
C ARG A 169 40.83 -12.68 1.83
N LEU A 170 41.35 -12.62 3.05
CA LEU A 170 42.59 -11.93 3.38
C LEU A 170 43.81 -12.73 2.92
N ILE A 171 43.77 -14.06 3.08
CA ILE A 171 44.81 -14.96 2.58
C ILE A 171 44.90 -15.00 1.05
N PHE A 172 43.79 -14.74 0.36
CA PHE A 172 43.70 -14.85 -1.10
C PHE A 172 43.88 -13.51 -1.83
N ARG A 173 44.27 -12.44 -1.12
CA ARG A 173 44.54 -11.11 -1.71
C ARG A 173 45.98 -10.95 -2.23
N VAL A 174 46.88 -11.89 -1.96
CA VAL A 174 48.26 -11.86 -2.46
C VAL A 174 48.29 -12.27 -3.94
N LYS A 175 48.57 -11.30 -4.81
CA LYS A 175 48.71 -11.44 -6.27
C LYS A 175 49.96 -12.30 -6.57
N PRO A 176 49.88 -13.49 -7.21
CA PRO A 176 51.07 -14.17 -7.68
C PRO A 176 51.63 -13.43 -8.90
N SER A 177 52.96 -13.37 -9.03
CA SER A 177 53.64 -12.74 -10.16
C SER A 177 53.25 -13.43 -11.47
N GLN A 178 52.95 -12.61 -12.48
CA GLN A 178 52.52 -13.03 -13.81
C GLN A 178 53.62 -13.82 -14.52
N ASN A 179 53.27 -14.97 -15.11
CA ASN A 179 54.08 -15.66 -16.12
C ASN A 179 53.16 -16.19 -17.25
N GLU A 180 53.73 -16.29 -18.44
CA GLU A 180 53.16 -16.28 -19.80
C GLU A 180 52.08 -17.32 -20.18
N LEU A 181 51.57 -18.15 -19.26
CA LEU A 181 50.48 -19.11 -19.51
C LEU A 181 49.07 -18.47 -19.44
N ASP A 182 48.99 -17.18 -19.11
CA ASP A 182 47.75 -16.45 -18.81
C ASP A 182 46.82 -16.16 -20.02
N ARG A 183 47.25 -16.38 -21.28
CA ARG A 183 46.46 -15.95 -22.45
C ARG A 183 45.28 -16.86 -22.86
N ASN A 184 45.24 -18.13 -22.46
CA ASN A 184 44.27 -19.08 -23.02
C ASN A 184 43.04 -19.38 -22.13
N PHE A 185 42.96 -18.83 -20.91
CA PHE A 185 41.89 -19.16 -19.96
C PHE A 185 41.33 -17.95 -19.17
N SER A 186 41.64 -16.72 -19.58
CA SER A 186 41.01 -15.53 -19.02
C SER A 186 39.82 -15.14 -19.89
N PRO A 187 38.60 -15.06 -19.34
CA PRO A 187 37.47 -14.47 -20.04
C PRO A 187 37.86 -13.10 -20.56
N THR A 188 37.54 -12.78 -21.80
CA THR A 188 37.73 -11.43 -22.36
C THR A 188 36.91 -10.42 -21.56
N ASP A 189 37.30 -9.14 -21.56
CA ASP A 189 36.55 -8.09 -20.87
C ASP A 189 35.07 -8.03 -21.34
N GLU A 190 34.80 -8.46 -22.58
CA GLU A 190 33.45 -8.67 -23.13
C GLU A 190 32.67 -9.78 -22.40
N GLU A 191 33.28 -10.93 -22.15
CA GLU A 191 32.64 -12.02 -21.39
C GLU A 191 32.39 -11.62 -19.92
N TYR A 192 33.28 -10.80 -19.34
CA TYR A 192 33.08 -10.25 -18.00
C TYR A 192 31.87 -9.32 -17.95
N ASN A 193 31.76 -8.39 -18.92
CA ASN A 193 30.62 -7.49 -19.05
C ASN A 193 29.31 -8.25 -19.31
N GLN A 194 29.34 -9.34 -20.09
CA GLN A 194 28.19 -10.21 -20.31
C GLN A 194 27.73 -10.90 -19.02
N ILE A 195 28.64 -11.45 -18.23
CA ILE A 195 28.30 -12.10 -16.96
C ILE A 195 27.76 -11.08 -15.95
N GLU A 196 28.31 -9.86 -15.88
CA GLU A 196 27.76 -8.80 -15.03
C GLU A 196 26.37 -8.36 -15.49
N ALA A 197 26.13 -8.27 -16.80
CA ALA A 197 24.82 -7.96 -17.36
C ALA A 197 23.78 -9.04 -17.02
N ILE A 198 24.12 -10.33 -17.14
CA ILE A 198 23.24 -11.46 -16.78
C ILE A 198 22.87 -11.38 -15.29
N ASN A 199 23.85 -11.20 -14.41
CA ASN A 199 23.59 -11.08 -12.97
C ASN A 199 22.71 -9.86 -12.62
N ARG A 200 22.89 -8.75 -13.33
CA ARG A 200 22.04 -7.56 -13.17
C ARG A 200 20.62 -7.83 -13.65
N SER A 201 20.46 -8.52 -14.78
CA SER A 201 19.16 -8.95 -15.31
C SER A 201 18.43 -9.83 -14.28
N GLU A 202 19.07 -10.89 -13.80
CA GLU A 202 18.46 -11.79 -12.80
C GLU A 202 18.11 -11.08 -11.47
N ALA A 203 18.88 -10.04 -11.10
CA ALA A 203 18.56 -9.23 -9.93
C ALA A 203 17.34 -8.33 -10.16
N ILE A 204 17.17 -7.80 -11.37
CA ILE A 204 15.99 -7.03 -11.79
C ILE A 204 14.78 -7.96 -11.86
N ASP A 205 14.89 -9.12 -12.49
CA ASP A 205 13.79 -10.08 -12.62
C ASP A 205 13.25 -10.53 -11.25
N ARG A 206 14.15 -10.79 -10.29
CA ARG A 206 13.75 -11.08 -8.91
C ARG A 206 13.13 -9.89 -8.19
N ALA A 207 13.51 -8.66 -8.52
CA ALA A 207 12.88 -7.47 -7.94
C ALA A 207 11.48 -7.27 -8.52
N LEU A 208 11.34 -7.39 -9.84
CA LEU A 208 10.06 -7.33 -10.54
C LEU A 208 9.08 -8.40 -10.06
N GLN A 209 9.56 -9.63 -9.83
CA GLN A 209 8.70 -10.70 -9.32
C GLN A 209 8.16 -10.39 -7.92
N ARG A 210 8.96 -9.77 -7.04
CA ARG A 210 8.52 -9.34 -5.70
C ARG A 210 7.56 -8.15 -5.77
N GLU A 211 7.85 -7.20 -6.64
CA GLU A 211 6.95 -6.06 -6.85
C GLU A 211 5.60 -6.51 -7.40
N ALA A 212 5.60 -7.47 -8.34
CA ALA A 212 4.40 -8.09 -8.87
C ALA A 212 3.58 -8.82 -7.79
N THR A 213 4.23 -9.51 -6.84
CA THR A 213 3.49 -10.12 -5.70
C THR A 213 2.91 -9.06 -4.77
N ASN A 214 3.64 -7.98 -4.49
CA ASN A 214 3.14 -6.91 -3.63
C ASN A 214 1.94 -6.19 -4.28
N LEU A 215 2.04 -5.87 -5.57
CA LEU A 215 0.96 -5.25 -6.34
C LEU A 215 -0.31 -6.12 -6.38
N ARG A 216 -0.19 -7.45 -6.30
CA ARG A 216 -1.35 -8.36 -6.21
C ARG A 216 -2.04 -8.32 -4.84
N HIS A 217 -1.31 -8.01 -3.78
CA HIS A 217 -1.87 -7.90 -2.42
C HIS A 217 -2.29 -6.46 -2.07
N GLU A 218 -1.95 -5.48 -2.93
CA GLU A 218 -2.33 -4.08 -2.77
C GLU A 218 -3.84 -3.89 -3.01
N THR A 219 -4.51 -3.29 -2.03
CA THR A 219 -5.93 -2.94 -2.05
C THR A 219 -6.09 -1.59 -2.75
N LYS A 220 -6.37 -1.65 -4.04
CA LYS A 220 -6.53 -0.47 -4.88
C LYS A 220 -7.91 0.16 -4.71
N LEU A 221 -7.95 1.41 -4.29
CA LEU A 221 -9.17 2.19 -4.07
C LEU A 221 -9.17 3.45 -4.92
N VAL A 222 -10.30 3.73 -5.56
CA VAL A 222 -10.48 4.97 -6.34
C VAL A 222 -11.49 5.85 -5.64
N LEU A 223 -11.08 7.06 -5.27
CA LEU A 223 -11.93 8.08 -4.67
C LEU A 223 -12.33 9.13 -5.71
N ALA A 224 -13.63 9.17 -6.02
CA ALA A 224 -14.24 10.05 -7.00
C ALA A 224 -15.41 10.84 -6.38
N GLY A 225 -15.85 11.86 -7.12
CA GLY A 225 -16.90 12.78 -6.69
C GLY A 225 -16.66 14.18 -7.24
N ASN A 226 -17.68 15.01 -7.24
CA ASN A 226 -17.60 16.38 -7.72
C ASN A 226 -16.82 17.28 -6.75
N VAL A 227 -16.72 18.56 -7.11
CA VAL A 227 -16.07 19.58 -6.27
C VAL A 227 -16.86 19.72 -4.98
N ASN A 228 -16.18 19.87 -3.84
CA ASN A 228 -16.79 20.03 -2.52
C ASN A 228 -17.58 18.81 -1.99
N SER A 229 -17.48 17.62 -2.59
CA SER A 229 -18.18 16.44 -2.08
C SER A 229 -17.61 15.86 -0.77
N GLY A 230 -16.47 16.37 -0.29
CA GLY A 230 -15.80 15.91 0.93
C GLY A 230 -14.68 14.87 0.70
N LYS A 231 -14.42 14.48 -0.55
CA LYS A 231 -13.33 13.54 -0.90
C LYS A 231 -11.94 13.97 -0.43
N ASP A 232 -11.65 15.27 -0.50
CA ASP A 232 -10.34 15.80 -0.09
C ASP A 232 -10.16 15.73 1.43
N LEU A 233 -11.24 15.96 2.17
CA LEU A 233 -11.32 15.79 3.60
C LEU A 233 -11.11 14.32 4.00
N ILE A 234 -11.74 13.38 3.30
CA ILE A 234 -11.53 11.94 3.49
C ILE A 234 -10.07 11.55 3.27
N MET A 235 -9.50 11.90 2.11
CA MET A 235 -8.12 11.55 1.77
C MET A 235 -7.14 12.12 2.80
N HIS A 236 -7.34 13.36 3.23
CA HIS A 236 -6.48 13.97 4.23
C HIS A 236 -6.61 13.31 5.60
N GLN A 237 -7.82 13.00 6.05
CA GLN A 237 -8.04 12.32 7.32
C GLN A 237 -7.39 10.93 7.31
N LEU A 238 -7.52 10.16 6.22
CA LEU A 238 -6.82 8.88 6.05
C LEU A 238 -5.30 9.03 6.08
N LYS A 239 -4.78 10.04 5.39
CA LYS A 239 -3.35 10.37 5.38
C LYS A 239 -2.81 10.63 6.78
N VAL A 240 -3.53 11.43 7.57
CA VAL A 240 -3.14 11.79 8.93
C VAL A 240 -3.25 10.59 9.87
N LEU A 241 -4.32 9.80 9.77
CA LEU A 241 -4.58 8.70 10.68
C LEU A 241 -3.68 7.48 10.43
N TYR A 242 -3.32 7.20 9.17
CA TYR A 242 -2.73 5.92 8.79
C TYR A 242 -1.41 6.00 8.01
N ALA A 243 -1.03 7.17 7.48
CA ALA A 243 0.16 7.30 6.60
C ALA A 243 1.29 8.13 7.22
N GLU A 244 1.11 9.45 7.31
CA GLU A 244 2.18 10.41 7.62
C GLU A 244 2.06 11.00 9.03
N GLY A 245 0.96 10.73 9.73
CA GLY A 245 0.68 11.35 11.02
C GLY A 245 0.25 12.82 10.88
N TYR A 246 0.25 13.53 12.01
CA TYR A 246 -0.13 14.93 12.07
C TYR A 246 1.01 15.85 11.61
N TYR A 247 0.68 16.99 10.97
CA TYR A 247 1.71 17.94 10.56
C TYR A 247 2.41 18.55 11.77
N SER A 248 3.70 18.81 11.62
CA SER A 248 4.44 19.58 12.63
C SER A 248 3.94 21.04 12.67
N ASN A 249 4.05 21.69 13.83
CA ASN A 249 3.67 23.11 13.96
C ASN A 249 4.35 24.01 12.91
N LYS A 250 5.60 23.68 12.53
CA LYS A 250 6.35 24.43 11.51
C LYS A 250 5.74 24.32 10.11
N GLU A 251 5.17 23.16 9.77
CA GLU A 251 4.50 22.95 8.49
C GLU A 251 3.12 23.58 8.48
N ARG A 252 2.40 23.50 9.60
CA ARG A 252 1.05 24.06 9.77
C ARG A 252 1.02 25.57 9.58
N ILE A 253 2.06 26.28 10.04
CA ILE A 253 2.20 27.73 9.86
C ILE A 253 2.15 28.15 8.38
N LYS A 254 2.59 27.30 7.44
CA LYS A 254 2.56 27.60 6.00
C LYS A 254 1.15 27.82 5.46
N TYR A 255 0.15 27.23 6.10
CA TYR A 255 -1.26 27.31 5.70
C TYR A 255 -2.00 28.54 6.23
N ARG A 256 -1.37 29.32 7.12
CA ARG A 256 -2.00 30.44 7.82
C ARG A 256 -2.59 31.48 6.87
N CYS A 257 -1.83 31.88 5.86
CA CYS A 257 -2.28 32.87 4.88
C CYS A 257 -3.52 32.39 4.10
N GLN A 258 -3.55 31.11 3.72
CA GLN A 258 -4.69 30.52 3.00
C GLN A 258 -5.95 30.45 3.87
N ILE A 259 -5.80 30.23 5.18
CA ILE A 259 -6.93 30.26 6.13
C ILE A 259 -7.48 31.66 6.26
N TYR A 260 -6.62 32.68 6.35
CA TYR A 260 -7.07 34.07 6.35
C TYR A 260 -7.83 34.42 5.08
N GLN A 261 -7.36 33.96 3.91
CA GLN A 261 -8.10 34.15 2.65
C GLN A 261 -9.52 33.55 2.68
N VAL A 262 -9.70 32.39 3.33
CA VAL A 262 -11.04 31.80 3.50
C VAL A 262 -11.90 32.66 4.42
N VAL A 263 -11.35 33.21 5.50
CA VAL A 263 -12.09 34.13 6.38
C VAL A 263 -12.43 35.44 5.65
N TYR A 264 -11.53 36.00 4.84
CA TYR A 264 -11.85 37.16 4.01
C TYR A 264 -12.95 36.86 2.98
N SER A 265 -12.94 35.67 2.37
CA SER A 265 -14.02 35.22 1.50
C SER A 265 -15.35 35.06 2.25
N LEU A 266 -15.32 34.63 3.52
CA LEU A 266 -16.48 34.61 4.39
C LEU A 266 -17.01 36.03 4.66
N ILE A 267 -16.13 36.98 5.02
CA ILE A 267 -16.50 38.39 5.23
C ILE A 267 -17.14 38.98 3.96
N HIS A 268 -16.56 38.71 2.80
CA HIS A 268 -17.10 39.13 1.51
C HIS A 268 -18.51 38.54 1.28
N SER A 269 -18.70 37.25 1.51
CA SER A 269 -20.00 36.60 1.33
C SER A 269 -21.07 37.14 2.29
N ILE A 270 -20.71 37.38 3.55
CA ILE A 270 -21.60 38.00 4.56
C ILE A 270 -22.02 39.40 4.08
N THR A 271 -21.05 40.21 3.65
CA THR A 271 -21.32 41.59 3.26
C THR A 271 -22.16 41.68 1.99
N THR A 272 -21.86 40.89 0.96
CA THR A 272 -22.67 40.80 -0.27
C THR A 272 -24.10 40.36 0.03
N LEU A 273 -24.30 39.32 0.84
CA LEU A 273 -25.64 38.84 1.18
C LEU A 273 -26.48 39.94 1.87
N LEU A 274 -25.88 40.70 2.77
CA LEU A 274 -26.55 41.82 3.44
C LEU A 274 -26.87 42.98 2.50
N GLN A 275 -25.98 43.28 1.54
CA GLN A 275 -26.20 44.31 0.52
C GLN A 275 -27.36 43.95 -0.42
N ASP A 276 -27.36 42.72 -0.95
CA ASP A 276 -28.32 42.28 -1.97
C ASP A 276 -29.74 42.11 -1.42
N THR A 277 -29.85 41.70 -0.17
CA THR A 277 -31.16 41.42 0.47
C THR A 277 -31.80 42.66 1.08
N GLY A 278 -31.03 43.73 1.30
CA GLY A 278 -31.52 44.99 1.85
C GLY A 278 -32.12 44.87 3.26
N VAL A 279 -31.75 43.82 4.02
CA VAL A 279 -32.28 43.60 5.37
C VAL A 279 -31.79 44.71 6.29
N ALA A 280 -32.75 45.43 6.91
CA ALA A 280 -32.44 46.44 7.90
C ALA A 280 -31.89 45.78 9.17
N LEU A 281 -30.57 45.77 9.31
CA LEU A 281 -29.91 45.37 10.54
C LEU A 281 -30.21 46.39 11.65
N PRO A 282 -30.33 45.95 12.91
CA PRO A 282 -30.32 46.83 14.07
C PRO A 282 -29.17 47.85 14.00
N SER A 283 -29.39 49.07 14.52
CA SER A 283 -28.41 50.16 14.46
C SER A 283 -27.02 49.78 14.98
N GLU A 284 -26.95 48.86 15.94
CA GLU A 284 -25.71 48.31 16.50
C GLU A 284 -24.94 47.46 15.48
N LEU A 285 -25.63 46.65 14.68
CA LEU A 285 -25.03 45.78 13.66
C LEU A 285 -24.67 46.54 12.37
N ASN A 286 -25.22 47.73 12.14
CA ASN A 286 -24.79 48.60 11.02
C ASN A 286 -23.34 49.05 11.17
N HIS A 287 -22.89 49.31 12.41
CA HIS A 287 -21.49 49.63 12.68
C HIS A 287 -20.57 48.42 12.46
N ASP A 288 -21.03 47.23 12.89
CA ASP A 288 -20.31 45.97 12.66
C ASP A 288 -20.20 45.67 11.15
N PHE A 289 -21.27 45.92 10.38
CA PHE A 289 -21.26 45.78 8.92
C PHE A 289 -20.27 46.74 8.24
N ALA A 290 -20.24 48.01 8.65
CA ALA A 290 -19.27 48.99 8.13
C ALA A 290 -17.82 48.58 8.47
N THR A 291 -17.59 48.02 9.65
CA THR A 291 -16.29 47.47 10.06
C THR A 291 -15.84 46.35 9.12
N LEU A 292 -16.75 45.44 8.75
CA LEU A 292 -16.45 44.36 7.80
C LEU A 292 -16.10 44.86 6.40
N LEU A 293 -16.77 45.91 5.91
CA LEU A 293 -16.44 46.53 4.62
C LEU A 293 -15.03 47.15 4.62
N ASN A 294 -14.69 47.90 5.67
CA ASN A 294 -13.35 48.48 5.83
C ASN A 294 -12.27 47.40 5.93
N GLU A 295 -12.56 46.28 6.58
CA GLU A 295 -11.64 45.15 6.71
C GLU A 295 -11.28 44.54 5.34
N LEU A 296 -12.25 44.46 4.42
CA LEU A 296 -12.02 43.98 3.04
C LEU A 296 -11.16 44.94 2.22
N GLU A 297 -11.30 46.26 2.45
CA GLU A 297 -10.53 47.29 1.73
C GLU A 297 -9.09 47.43 2.24
N ALA A 298 -8.86 47.22 3.55
CA ALA A 298 -7.57 47.48 4.19
C ALA A 298 -6.44 46.53 3.75
N GLY A 299 -6.76 45.33 3.26
CA GLY A 299 -5.76 44.38 2.75
C GLY A 299 -4.70 43.94 3.78
N ASN A 300 -5.07 43.86 5.06
CA ASN A 300 -4.17 43.58 6.18
C ASN A 300 -3.59 42.14 6.15
N GLU A 301 -2.38 41.96 6.70
CA GLU A 301 -1.81 40.63 6.99
C GLU A 301 -2.43 40.01 8.26
N GLY A 302 -3.76 39.79 8.25
CA GLY A 302 -4.50 39.17 9.36
C GLY A 302 -5.80 39.89 9.68
N ILE A 303 -6.64 39.25 10.48
CA ILE A 303 -8.00 39.71 10.78
C ILE A 303 -7.97 40.65 11.99
N THR A 304 -8.53 41.85 11.87
CA THR A 304 -8.56 42.80 13.00
C THR A 304 -9.49 42.32 14.14
N PRO A 305 -9.19 42.66 15.41
CA PRO A 305 -10.04 42.29 16.54
C PRO A 305 -11.47 42.84 16.46
N ASP A 306 -11.67 43.95 15.77
CA ASP A 306 -13.00 44.53 15.59
C ASP A 306 -13.79 43.81 14.49
N ALA A 307 -13.13 43.36 13.42
CA ALA A 307 -13.74 42.47 12.44
C ALA A 307 -14.17 41.12 13.07
N VAL A 308 -13.37 40.56 13.99
CA VAL A 308 -13.73 39.34 14.74
C VAL A 308 -15.06 39.51 15.49
N LYS A 309 -15.20 40.61 16.25
CA LYS A 309 -16.43 40.91 17.00
C LYS A 309 -17.62 41.13 16.06
N ALA A 310 -17.39 41.83 14.94
CA ALA A 310 -18.41 42.07 13.95
C ALA A 310 -18.92 40.78 13.31
N ILE A 311 -18.02 39.85 12.93
CA ILE A 311 -18.39 38.51 12.43
C ILE A 311 -19.22 37.77 13.47
N ASP A 312 -18.76 37.69 14.72
CA ASP A 312 -19.43 36.94 15.78
C ASP A 312 -20.86 37.45 16.06
N ARG A 313 -21.03 38.77 16.13
CA ARG A 313 -22.34 39.41 16.35
C ARG A 313 -23.29 39.25 15.16
N ILE A 314 -22.80 39.49 13.94
CA ILE A 314 -23.62 39.35 12.74
C ILE A 314 -24.02 37.89 12.57
N TRP A 315 -23.08 36.95 12.69
CA TRP A 315 -23.33 35.51 12.54
C TRP A 315 -24.32 34.98 13.58
N SER A 316 -24.21 35.45 14.83
CA SER A 316 -25.13 35.08 15.92
C SER A 316 -26.49 35.77 15.84
N SER A 317 -26.68 36.75 14.96
CA SER A 317 -27.97 37.45 14.86
C SER A 317 -29.05 36.53 14.29
N PRO A 318 -30.27 36.50 14.90
CA PRO A 318 -31.39 35.72 14.38
C PRO A 318 -31.80 36.12 12.96
N GLU A 319 -31.65 37.40 12.62
CA GLU A 319 -31.95 37.97 11.30
C GLU A 319 -31.01 37.39 10.24
N PHE A 320 -29.70 37.44 10.48
CA PHE A 320 -28.71 36.89 9.56
C PHE A 320 -28.80 35.37 9.48
N SER A 321 -29.02 34.67 10.59
CA SER A 321 -29.16 33.20 10.61
C SER A 321 -30.31 32.73 9.70
N LYS A 322 -31.47 33.40 9.76
CA LYS A 322 -32.60 33.10 8.87
C LYS A 322 -32.27 33.39 7.40
N LEU A 323 -31.54 34.48 7.15
CA LEU A 323 -31.13 34.87 5.81
C LEU A 323 -30.14 33.89 5.21
N TYR A 324 -29.13 33.48 5.97
CA TYR A 324 -28.11 32.52 5.57
C TYR A 324 -28.71 31.16 5.21
N VAL A 325 -29.67 30.66 5.99
CA VAL A 325 -30.35 29.38 5.69
C VAL A 325 -31.20 29.45 4.42
N ARG A 326 -31.78 30.62 4.12
CA ARG A 326 -32.60 30.86 2.93
C ARG A 326 -31.80 31.35 1.72
N ASN A 327 -30.49 31.54 1.87
CA ASN A 327 -29.63 32.00 0.80
C ASN A 327 -29.28 30.83 -0.13
N PHE A 328 -29.68 30.96 -1.40
CA PHE A 328 -29.38 30.01 -2.46
C PHE A 328 -28.53 30.62 -3.58
N GLU A 329 -28.32 31.94 -3.56
CA GLU A 329 -27.69 32.70 -4.66
C GLU A 329 -26.24 33.06 -4.35
N ILE A 330 -25.95 33.46 -3.10
CA ILE A 330 -24.59 33.83 -2.71
C ILE A 330 -23.79 32.58 -2.34
N ASP A 331 -22.66 32.38 -3.01
CA ASP A 331 -21.74 31.29 -2.70
C ASP A 331 -20.86 31.63 -1.50
N PHE A 332 -21.23 31.07 -0.34
CA PHE A 332 -20.37 31.08 0.84
C PHE A 332 -19.25 30.05 0.73
N PRO A 333 -18.12 30.27 1.42
CA PRO A 333 -17.13 29.21 1.65
C PRO A 333 -17.82 27.95 2.20
N GLN A 334 -17.40 26.78 1.70
CA GLN A 334 -18.04 25.50 2.02
C GLN A 334 -18.23 25.28 3.52
N TYR A 335 -17.21 25.60 4.32
CA TYR A 335 -17.20 25.43 5.77
C TYR A 335 -17.39 26.76 6.51
N ALA A 336 -18.18 27.68 5.95
CA ALA A 336 -18.45 29.00 6.53
C ALA A 336 -18.85 28.96 8.02
N PRO A 337 -19.75 28.06 8.49
CA PRO A 337 -20.10 27.99 9.92
C PRO A 337 -18.91 27.68 10.83
N TYR A 338 -18.01 26.79 10.38
CA TYR A 338 -16.80 26.46 11.13
C TYR A 338 -15.87 27.68 11.27
N PHE A 339 -15.60 28.36 10.16
CA PHE A 339 -14.72 29.53 10.16
C PHE A 339 -15.31 30.72 10.93
N ALA A 340 -16.63 30.89 10.90
CA ALA A 340 -17.32 31.91 11.69
C ALA A 340 -17.20 31.64 13.20
N GLN A 341 -17.39 30.39 13.64
CA GLN A 341 -17.26 30.01 15.06
C GLN A 341 -15.82 30.07 15.57
N GLU A 342 -14.86 29.70 14.72
CA GLU A 342 -13.44 29.62 15.09
C GLU A 342 -12.67 30.93 14.81
N VAL A 343 -13.33 31.97 14.31
CA VAL A 343 -12.70 33.23 13.88
C VAL A 343 -11.88 33.88 15.00
N SER A 344 -12.37 33.81 16.23
CA SER A 344 -11.68 34.35 17.42
C SER A 344 -10.34 33.65 17.69
N ARG A 345 -10.25 32.34 17.43
CA ARG A 345 -8.99 31.58 17.55
C ARG A 345 -8.06 31.88 16.37
N ILE A 346 -8.62 31.97 15.16
CA ILE A 346 -7.89 32.19 13.91
C ILE A 346 -7.24 33.58 13.89
N ALA A 347 -7.89 34.60 14.43
CA ALA A 347 -7.39 35.98 14.43
C ALA A 347 -6.29 36.28 15.48
N ARG A 348 -5.89 35.30 16.30
CA ARG A 348 -4.85 35.52 17.33
C ARG A 348 -3.48 35.72 16.68
N GLN A 349 -2.64 36.57 17.29
CA GLN A 349 -1.27 36.79 16.80
C GLN A 349 -0.39 35.54 16.84
N ASP A 350 -0.60 34.67 17.84
CA ASP A 350 0.09 33.40 18.05
C ASP A 350 -0.59 32.22 17.32
N TYR A 351 -1.52 32.50 16.41
CA TYR A 351 -2.30 31.48 15.73
C TYR A 351 -1.42 30.52 14.90
N VAL A 352 -1.51 29.24 15.25
CA VAL A 352 -1.01 28.12 14.46
C VAL A 352 -2.23 27.34 13.94
N PRO A 353 -2.39 27.21 12.61
CA PRO A 353 -3.47 26.45 12.02
C PRO A 353 -3.67 25.09 12.65
N SER A 354 -4.91 24.74 12.98
CA SER A 354 -5.34 23.41 13.39
C SER A 354 -5.39 22.47 12.19
N GLU A 355 -5.32 21.16 12.43
CA GLU A 355 -5.59 20.16 11.38
C GLU A 355 -6.99 20.34 10.80
N ALA A 356 -7.96 20.62 11.68
CA ALA A 356 -9.32 20.93 11.29
C ALA A 356 -9.41 22.18 10.38
N ASP A 357 -8.54 23.18 10.58
CA ASP A 357 -8.45 24.34 9.69
C ASP A 357 -7.88 23.93 8.32
N ILE A 358 -6.76 23.19 8.32
CA ILE A 358 -6.01 22.83 7.12
C ILE A 358 -6.83 21.92 6.20
N ILE A 359 -7.52 20.93 6.76
CA ILE A 359 -8.31 20.00 5.95
C ILE A 359 -9.47 20.72 5.23
N ARG A 360 -9.98 21.79 5.83
CA ARG A 360 -11.05 22.63 5.27
C ARG A 360 -10.55 23.63 4.25
N LEU A 361 -9.23 23.69 4.01
CA LEU A 361 -8.67 24.42 2.90
C LEU A 361 -8.84 23.59 1.63
N ASN A 362 -9.62 24.12 0.69
CA ASN A 362 -9.89 23.49 -0.61
C ASN A 362 -8.65 23.57 -1.53
N GLN A 363 -7.59 22.84 -1.18
CA GLN A 363 -6.28 23.00 -1.81
C GLN A 363 -6.08 22.04 -2.99
N SER A 364 -6.07 22.67 -4.16
CA SER A 364 -5.91 22.12 -5.50
C SER A 364 -7.14 21.40 -6.04
N MET A 365 -7.69 21.92 -7.13
CA MET A 365 -8.87 21.41 -7.83
C MET A 365 -8.57 20.42 -8.96
N ARG A 366 -7.30 20.12 -9.25
CA ARG A 366 -6.93 19.34 -10.45
C ARG A 366 -5.85 18.30 -10.19
N GLY A 367 -5.96 17.18 -10.90
CA GLY A 367 -4.96 16.11 -10.92
C GLY A 367 -5.37 14.86 -10.14
N ILE A 368 -4.50 13.86 -10.16
CA ILE A 368 -4.63 12.63 -9.37
C ILE A 368 -3.66 12.77 -8.19
N LYS A 369 -4.16 12.55 -6.98
CA LYS A 369 -3.31 12.41 -5.80
C LYS A 369 -3.34 10.96 -5.34
N GLU A 370 -2.17 10.42 -5.05
CA GLU A 370 -2.00 9.05 -4.57
C GLU A 370 -1.66 9.06 -3.08
N LEU A 371 -2.15 8.06 -2.36
CA LEU A 371 -1.81 7.80 -0.97
C LEU A 371 -1.67 6.31 -0.76
N ARG A 372 -0.50 5.87 -0.27
CA ARG A 372 -0.24 4.49 0.16
C ARG A 372 -0.11 4.42 1.66
N PHE A 373 -0.78 3.47 2.29
CA PHE A 373 -0.73 3.28 3.73
C PHE A 373 -1.17 1.87 4.13
N ASN A 374 -0.65 1.40 5.27
CA ASN A 374 -1.12 0.15 5.85
C ASN A 374 -2.31 0.43 6.77
N TRP A 375 -3.45 -0.16 6.46
CA TRP A 375 -4.66 -0.12 7.27
C TRP A 375 -4.83 -1.46 8.02
N ASP A 376 -3.97 -1.64 9.02
CA ASP A 376 -3.76 -2.90 9.74
C ASP A 376 -3.25 -4.02 8.81
N GLU A 377 -4.12 -4.96 8.41
CA GLU A 377 -3.78 -6.07 7.51
C GLU A 377 -3.93 -5.72 6.02
N LEU A 378 -4.54 -4.57 5.71
CA LEU A 378 -4.77 -4.11 4.35
C LEU A 378 -3.64 -3.17 3.91
N ASP A 379 -2.91 -3.52 2.85
CA ASP A 379 -2.03 -2.58 2.16
C ASP A 379 -2.88 -1.75 1.20
N VAL A 380 -3.16 -0.49 1.52
CA VAL A 380 -4.12 0.34 0.77
C VAL A 380 -3.40 1.31 -0.14
N HIS A 381 -3.85 1.36 -1.39
CA HIS A 381 -3.43 2.36 -2.38
C HIS A 381 -4.65 3.14 -2.88
N LEU A 382 -4.76 4.37 -2.39
CA LEU A 382 -5.88 5.26 -2.64
C LEU A 382 -5.53 6.29 -3.71
N PHE A 383 -6.32 6.32 -4.78
CA PHE A 383 -6.27 7.31 -5.85
C PHE A 383 -7.40 8.33 -5.67
N ASN A 384 -7.08 9.58 -5.31
CA ASN A 384 -8.06 10.67 -5.27
C ASN A 384 -8.04 11.43 -6.59
N ILE A 385 -9.14 11.33 -7.33
CA ILE A 385 -9.28 11.94 -8.65
C ILE A 385 -9.95 13.30 -8.49
N LYS A 386 -9.20 14.39 -8.70
CA LYS A 386 -9.69 15.76 -8.48
C LYS A 386 -10.21 16.43 -9.74
N GLY A 387 -11.29 17.19 -9.57
CA GLY A 387 -11.91 17.99 -10.61
C GLY A 387 -12.64 17.18 -11.69
N TYR A 388 -13.12 17.89 -12.71
CA TYR A 388 -13.62 17.29 -13.92
C TYR A 388 -12.48 16.56 -14.65
N VAL A 389 -12.71 15.30 -15.00
CA VAL A 389 -11.79 14.51 -15.80
C VAL A 389 -12.28 14.57 -17.26
N PRO A 390 -11.55 15.25 -18.15
CA PRO A 390 -11.94 15.31 -19.56
C PRO A 390 -12.01 13.92 -20.18
N GLU A 391 -12.93 13.71 -21.11
CA GLU A 391 -13.14 12.42 -21.79
C GLU A 391 -11.85 11.87 -22.41
N HIS A 392 -11.09 12.71 -23.13
CA HIS A 392 -9.79 12.34 -23.69
C HIS A 392 -8.70 12.00 -22.65
N PHE A 393 -8.88 12.41 -21.40
CA PHE A 393 -8.04 11.97 -20.29
C PHE A 393 -8.52 10.61 -19.77
N ARG A 394 -9.85 10.39 -19.74
CA ARG A 394 -10.43 9.09 -19.38
C ARG A 394 -9.90 7.99 -20.29
N ASP A 395 -9.99 8.16 -21.59
CA ASP A 395 -9.55 7.16 -22.59
C ASP A 395 -8.05 6.80 -22.47
N ARG A 396 -7.22 7.75 -22.04
CA ARG A 396 -5.77 7.54 -21.97
C ARG A 396 -5.28 7.01 -20.63
N TRP A 397 -5.97 7.26 -19.53
CA TRP A 397 -5.46 6.97 -18.18
C TRP A 397 -6.35 6.04 -17.36
N PHE A 398 -7.61 5.77 -17.76
CA PHE A 398 -8.50 4.92 -16.96
C PHE A 398 -8.03 3.47 -16.85
N HIS A 399 -7.26 2.97 -17.82
CA HIS A 399 -6.64 1.66 -17.71
C HIS A 399 -5.72 1.54 -16.48
N GLN A 400 -5.16 2.66 -15.98
CA GLN A 400 -4.40 2.69 -14.74
C GLN A 400 -5.27 2.54 -13.49
N LEU A 401 -6.60 2.63 -13.61
CA LEU A 401 -7.56 2.46 -12.53
C LEU A 401 -8.25 1.09 -12.56
N GLU A 402 -8.06 0.31 -13.63
CA GLU A 402 -8.57 -1.06 -13.76
C GLU A 402 -8.11 -1.95 -12.60
N GLY A 403 -8.94 -2.93 -12.23
CA GLY A 403 -8.67 -3.85 -11.12
C GLY A 403 -8.74 -3.19 -9.74
N ALA A 404 -9.38 -2.02 -9.62
CA ALA A 404 -9.66 -1.44 -8.32
C ALA A 404 -10.59 -2.36 -7.51
N THR A 405 -10.27 -2.57 -6.23
CA THR A 405 -11.14 -3.33 -5.31
C THR A 405 -12.47 -2.60 -5.10
N ALA A 406 -12.43 -1.28 -4.96
CA ALA A 406 -13.63 -0.47 -4.85
C ALA A 406 -13.49 0.94 -5.41
N LEU A 407 -14.60 1.43 -5.99
CA LEU A 407 -14.86 2.82 -6.29
C LEU A 407 -15.58 3.47 -5.10
N ILE A 408 -14.91 4.37 -4.39
CA ILE A 408 -15.49 5.22 -3.36
C ILE A 408 -15.99 6.50 -4.03
N TYR A 409 -17.29 6.72 -4.06
CA TYR A 409 -17.90 7.92 -4.64
C TYR A 409 -18.52 8.80 -3.54
N ALA A 410 -17.97 9.98 -3.35
CA ALA A 410 -18.47 10.97 -2.39
C ALA A 410 -19.36 12.00 -3.10
N MET A 411 -20.51 12.32 -2.49
CA MET A 411 -21.52 13.26 -3.00
C MET A 411 -22.09 14.10 -1.85
N ASP A 412 -22.32 15.40 -2.08
CA ASP A 412 -23.05 16.26 -1.14
C ASP A 412 -24.54 16.27 -1.47
N VAL A 413 -25.35 15.61 -0.63
CA VAL A 413 -26.81 15.53 -0.84
C VAL A 413 -27.53 16.83 -0.51
N SER A 414 -26.89 17.76 0.21
CA SER A 414 -27.49 19.05 0.60
C SER A 414 -27.59 20.05 -0.56
N LEU A 415 -27.07 19.71 -1.75
CA LEU A 415 -27.08 20.52 -2.97
C LEU A 415 -28.40 20.42 -3.76
N TYR A 416 -29.38 19.66 -3.27
CA TYR A 416 -30.63 19.37 -3.99
C TYR A 416 -31.47 20.59 -4.38
N ASP A 417 -31.31 21.73 -3.71
CA ASP A 417 -32.02 22.97 -3.98
C ASP A 417 -31.11 24.09 -4.52
N LYS A 418 -29.83 23.78 -4.78
CA LYS A 418 -28.93 24.70 -5.48
C LYS A 418 -29.18 24.63 -6.98
N PRO A 419 -29.24 25.76 -7.70
CA PRO A 419 -29.35 25.75 -9.15
C PRO A 419 -28.06 25.23 -9.80
N ASN A 420 -28.20 24.45 -10.87
CA ASN A 420 -27.09 24.01 -11.69
C ASN A 420 -26.53 25.20 -12.51
N PRO A 421 -25.21 25.45 -12.55
CA PRO A 421 -24.64 26.54 -13.34
C PRO A 421 -25.05 26.47 -14.82
N GLY A 422 -25.69 27.54 -15.32
CA GLY A 422 -26.21 27.61 -16.69
C GLY A 422 -27.63 27.04 -16.87
N GLN A 423 -28.15 26.30 -15.90
CA GLN A 423 -29.52 25.76 -15.90
C GLN A 423 -30.19 26.08 -14.55
N PRO A 424 -30.73 27.31 -14.36
CA PRO A 424 -31.25 27.76 -13.07
C PRO A 424 -32.49 26.99 -12.58
N ASN A 425 -33.17 26.27 -13.47
CA ASN A 425 -34.35 25.47 -13.14
C ASN A 425 -34.02 24.01 -12.77
N GLU A 426 -32.76 23.60 -12.88
CA GLU A 426 -32.31 22.25 -12.56
C GLU A 426 -31.50 22.25 -11.28
N SER A 427 -31.71 21.21 -10.46
CA SER A 427 -30.95 21.00 -9.24
C SER A 427 -29.50 20.61 -9.55
N LEU A 428 -28.54 21.20 -8.84
CA LEU A 428 -27.14 20.80 -8.91
C LEU A 428 -26.93 19.31 -8.56
N LEU A 429 -27.80 18.74 -7.72
CA LEU A 429 -27.76 17.32 -7.38
C LEU A 429 -28.06 16.41 -8.60
N VAL A 430 -28.77 16.89 -9.61
CA VAL A 430 -28.94 16.15 -10.87
C VAL A 430 -27.59 15.98 -11.58
N SER A 431 -26.76 17.02 -11.62
CA SER A 431 -25.41 16.93 -12.19
C SER A 431 -24.50 15.98 -11.39
N GLU A 432 -24.72 15.85 -10.08
CA GLU A 432 -24.04 14.86 -9.24
C GLU A 432 -24.43 13.42 -9.62
N PHE A 433 -25.71 13.18 -9.93
CA PHE A 433 -26.21 11.89 -10.40
C PHE A 433 -25.65 11.53 -11.77
N GLU A 434 -25.63 12.46 -12.71
CA GLU A 434 -25.03 12.24 -14.04
C GLU A 434 -23.54 11.96 -13.95
N SER A 435 -22.83 12.70 -13.09
CA SER A 435 -21.42 12.45 -12.81
C SER A 435 -21.21 11.04 -12.27
N PHE A 436 -22.01 10.63 -11.28
CA PHE A 436 -21.97 9.28 -10.73
C PHE A 436 -22.27 8.19 -11.78
N GLU A 437 -23.31 8.37 -12.60
CA GLU A 437 -23.66 7.48 -13.70
C GLU A 437 -22.47 7.31 -14.65
N SER A 438 -21.74 8.39 -14.94
CA SER A 438 -20.56 8.37 -15.79
C SER A 438 -19.39 7.61 -15.18
N TRP A 439 -19.31 7.47 -13.85
CA TRP A 439 -18.26 6.73 -13.14
C TRP A 439 -18.60 5.26 -12.96
N ILE A 440 -19.81 4.96 -12.46
CA ILE A 440 -20.22 3.58 -12.14
C ILE A 440 -20.31 2.70 -13.38
N ASN A 441 -20.61 3.29 -14.54
CA ASN A 441 -20.75 2.55 -15.79
C ASN A 441 -19.45 2.49 -16.62
N GLN A 442 -18.30 2.86 -16.06
CA GLN A 442 -17.01 2.73 -16.75
C GLN A 442 -16.57 1.26 -16.80
N PRO A 443 -16.11 0.75 -17.97
CA PRO A 443 -15.70 -0.66 -18.11
C PRO A 443 -14.61 -1.09 -17.13
N GLY A 444 -13.71 -0.17 -16.75
CA GLY A 444 -12.60 -0.47 -15.83
C GLY A 444 -13.01 -0.79 -14.39
N PHE A 445 -14.28 -0.58 -14.02
CA PHE A 445 -14.84 -0.91 -12.70
C PHE A 445 -15.80 -2.11 -12.71
N ALA A 446 -15.83 -2.90 -13.80
CA ALA A 446 -16.76 -4.03 -13.93
C ALA A 446 -16.64 -5.08 -12.80
N ASP A 447 -15.43 -5.28 -12.28
CA ASP A 447 -15.16 -6.21 -11.18
C ASP A 447 -15.04 -5.51 -9.82
N SER A 448 -15.29 -4.20 -9.76
CA SER A 448 -15.17 -3.39 -8.54
C SER A 448 -16.47 -3.35 -7.74
N SER A 449 -16.35 -3.17 -6.43
CA SER A 449 -17.49 -2.76 -5.60
C SER A 449 -17.62 -1.24 -5.53
N VAL A 450 -18.81 -0.73 -5.25
CA VAL A 450 -19.07 0.71 -5.12
C VAL A 450 -19.40 1.06 -3.67
N ILE A 451 -18.72 2.06 -3.14
CA ILE A 451 -18.96 2.62 -1.81
C ILE A 451 -19.40 4.07 -1.97
N LEU A 452 -20.66 4.36 -1.65
CA LEU A 452 -21.23 5.69 -1.65
C LEU A 452 -21.02 6.37 -0.30
N ILE A 453 -20.48 7.58 -0.32
CA ILE A 453 -20.41 8.47 0.83
C ILE A 453 -21.32 9.67 0.56
N LEU A 454 -22.48 9.68 1.20
CA LEU A 454 -23.51 10.70 1.09
C LEU A 454 -23.32 11.69 2.23
N ASN A 455 -22.60 12.78 1.93
CA ASN A 455 -22.15 13.78 2.89
C ASN A 455 -23.21 14.88 3.13
N ASN A 456 -23.04 15.64 4.21
CA ASN A 456 -23.88 16.75 4.64
C ASN A 456 -25.33 16.33 4.92
N PHE A 457 -25.48 15.14 5.48
CA PHE A 457 -26.78 14.55 5.79
C PHE A 457 -27.62 15.40 6.74
N THR A 458 -27.05 15.89 7.85
CA THR A 458 -27.80 16.73 8.80
C THR A 458 -28.29 18.01 8.13
N ARG A 459 -27.46 18.60 7.25
CA ARG A 459 -27.84 19.79 6.48
C ARG A 459 -28.95 19.49 5.47
N PHE A 460 -28.88 18.34 4.81
CA PHE A 460 -29.92 17.89 3.90
C PHE A 460 -31.29 17.78 4.60
N ILE A 461 -31.36 17.08 5.74
CA ILE A 461 -32.61 16.93 6.50
C ILE A 461 -33.13 18.27 7.01
N GLY A 462 -32.24 19.11 7.57
CA GLY A 462 -32.64 20.42 8.10
C GLY A 462 -33.23 21.36 7.04
N LYS A 463 -32.76 21.27 5.79
CA LYS A 463 -33.25 22.09 4.69
C LYS A 463 -34.60 21.64 4.15
N MET A 464 -34.90 20.34 4.19
CA MET A 464 -36.18 19.81 3.69
C MET A 464 -37.40 20.44 4.37
N ALA A 465 -37.27 20.91 5.62
CA ALA A 465 -38.34 21.60 6.34
C ALA A 465 -38.74 22.95 5.71
N PHE A 466 -37.84 23.62 5.00
CA PHE A 466 -38.07 24.95 4.42
C PHE A 466 -38.01 24.95 2.89
N SER A 467 -37.35 23.96 2.30
CA SER A 467 -37.17 23.76 0.87
C SER A 467 -37.52 22.31 0.54
N PRO A 468 -38.81 21.97 0.34
CA PRO A 468 -39.26 20.59 0.16
C PRO A 468 -38.63 19.92 -1.06
N LEU A 469 -38.23 18.65 -0.92
CA LEU A 469 -37.55 17.91 -1.98
C LEU A 469 -38.43 17.72 -3.23
N GLU A 470 -39.75 17.54 -3.07
CA GLU A 470 -40.70 17.37 -4.18
C GLU A 470 -40.76 18.57 -5.14
N LYS A 471 -40.31 19.76 -4.71
CA LYS A 471 -40.24 20.95 -5.56
C LYS A 471 -39.21 20.79 -6.68
N PHE A 472 -38.12 20.08 -6.40
CA PHE A 472 -37.00 19.88 -7.32
C PHE A 472 -37.02 18.50 -7.98
N PHE A 473 -37.67 17.53 -7.34
CA PHE A 473 -37.84 16.16 -7.82
C PHE A 473 -39.32 15.78 -7.82
N PRO A 474 -40.07 16.08 -8.90
CA PRO A 474 -41.52 15.88 -8.94
C PRO A 474 -41.98 14.42 -8.82
N ASP A 475 -41.09 13.46 -9.08
CA ASP A 475 -41.30 12.02 -8.94
C ASP A 475 -41.07 11.50 -7.52
N TYR A 476 -40.55 12.34 -6.62
CA TYR A 476 -40.46 12.04 -5.19
C TYR A 476 -41.81 12.23 -4.51
N THR A 477 -42.22 11.23 -3.72
CA THR A 477 -43.39 11.33 -2.85
C THR A 477 -42.93 11.19 -1.40
N PRO A 478 -43.09 12.22 -0.55
CA PRO A 478 -42.69 12.16 0.84
C PRO A 478 -43.59 11.21 1.62
N SER A 479 -43.00 10.47 2.56
CA SER A 479 -43.78 9.72 3.56
C SER A 479 -44.27 10.67 4.64
N GLU A 480 -45.57 10.62 4.95
CA GLU A 480 -46.17 11.42 6.03
C GLU A 480 -45.63 11.05 7.42
N VAL A 481 -45.18 9.80 7.60
CA VAL A 481 -44.70 9.28 8.89
C VAL A 481 -43.19 9.45 9.04
N ASP A 482 -42.43 9.30 7.95
CA ASP A 482 -40.96 9.35 7.97
C ASP A 482 -40.39 10.00 6.69
N PRO A 483 -40.41 11.35 6.63
CA PRO A 483 -39.86 12.12 5.50
C PRO A 483 -38.36 11.86 5.29
N GLU A 484 -37.61 11.59 6.36
CA GLU A 484 -36.17 11.34 6.30
C GLU A 484 -35.88 10.02 5.56
N THR A 485 -36.46 8.92 6.01
CA THR A 485 -36.22 7.61 5.39
C THR A 485 -36.73 7.56 3.96
N SER A 486 -37.87 8.18 3.68
CA SER A 486 -38.41 8.25 2.31
C SER A 486 -37.50 9.02 1.37
N ALA A 487 -36.94 10.17 1.80
CA ALA A 487 -35.95 10.93 1.05
C ALA A 487 -34.67 10.11 0.81
N ARG A 488 -34.12 9.47 1.85
CA ARG A 488 -32.93 8.61 1.73
C ARG A 488 -33.14 7.47 0.73
N GLN A 489 -34.30 6.81 0.81
CA GLN A 489 -34.65 5.74 -0.11
C GLN A 489 -34.85 6.24 -1.53
N TYR A 490 -35.38 7.44 -1.73
CA TYR A 490 -35.52 8.04 -3.05
C TYR A 490 -34.15 8.27 -3.70
N ILE A 491 -33.22 8.94 -3.00
CA ILE A 491 -31.86 9.19 -3.49
C ILE A 491 -31.14 7.87 -3.79
N LEU A 492 -31.20 6.89 -2.88
CA LEU A 492 -30.57 5.58 -3.09
C LEU A 492 -31.21 4.79 -4.24
N ARG A 493 -32.52 4.90 -4.45
CA ARG A 493 -33.20 4.27 -5.59
C ARG A 493 -32.71 4.86 -6.90
N HIS A 494 -32.56 6.18 -6.97
CA HIS A 494 -32.03 6.87 -8.16
C HIS A 494 -30.57 6.46 -8.44
N LEU A 495 -29.71 6.45 -7.42
CA LEU A 495 -28.32 6.00 -7.57
C LEU A 495 -28.23 4.52 -7.97
N LYS A 496 -29.15 3.67 -7.51
CA LYS A 496 -29.19 2.26 -7.91
C LYS A 496 -29.73 2.06 -9.32
N SER A 497 -30.66 2.90 -9.79
CA SER A 497 -31.24 2.74 -11.14
C SER A 497 -30.24 3.06 -12.25
N VAL A 498 -29.26 3.93 -11.98
CA VAL A 498 -28.19 4.25 -12.94
C VAL A 498 -27.06 3.22 -12.99
N ASN A 499 -27.05 2.22 -12.08
CA ASN A 499 -26.07 1.14 -12.07
C ASN A 499 -26.43 0.06 -13.10
N ARG A 500 -25.95 0.21 -14.34
CA ARG A 500 -26.25 -0.73 -15.44
C ARG A 500 -25.37 -1.98 -15.39
N GLN A 501 -24.23 -1.91 -14.72
CA GLN A 501 -23.27 -3.01 -14.58
C GLN A 501 -23.65 -4.01 -13.47
N GLY A 502 -24.58 -3.66 -12.57
CA GLY A 502 -24.99 -4.53 -11.48
C GLY A 502 -23.96 -4.64 -10.35
N LEU A 503 -23.09 -3.63 -10.19
CA LEU A 503 -22.06 -3.60 -9.15
C LEU A 503 -22.69 -3.61 -7.74
N SER A 504 -22.00 -4.22 -6.78
CA SER A 504 -22.42 -4.18 -5.37
C SER A 504 -22.25 -2.77 -4.80
N ILE A 505 -23.35 -2.17 -4.31
CA ILE A 505 -23.36 -0.81 -3.75
C ILE A 505 -23.51 -0.86 -2.22
N TYR A 506 -22.58 -0.24 -1.52
CA TYR A 506 -22.60 0.05 -0.08
C TYR A 506 -22.77 1.56 0.12
N SER A 507 -23.56 2.00 1.09
CA SER A 507 -23.84 3.43 1.26
C SER A 507 -23.71 3.88 2.71
N PHE A 508 -23.02 5.00 2.91
CA PHE A 508 -22.82 5.67 4.20
C PHE A 508 -23.40 7.07 4.15
N TRP A 509 -24.25 7.42 5.12
CA TRP A 509 -24.79 8.77 5.30
C TRP A 509 -24.03 9.44 6.44
N VAL A 510 -23.36 10.55 6.16
CA VAL A 510 -22.41 11.15 7.10
C VAL A 510 -22.44 12.67 7.06
N ASP A 511 -21.92 13.26 8.12
CA ASP A 511 -21.52 14.66 8.16
C ASP A 511 -20.02 14.69 8.44
N LEU A 512 -19.22 14.77 7.38
CA LEU A 512 -17.75 14.70 7.48
C LEU A 512 -17.16 15.83 8.34
N ASP A 513 -17.92 16.92 8.55
CA ASP A 513 -17.50 18.13 9.24
C ASP A 513 -17.74 18.17 10.74
N SER A 514 -18.67 17.37 11.28
CA SER A 514 -19.21 17.58 12.62
C SER A 514 -18.53 16.73 13.71
N SER A 515 -17.71 15.74 13.35
CA SER A 515 -17.13 14.80 14.33
C SER A 515 -15.86 14.09 13.86
N ASP A 516 -15.23 13.34 14.79
CA ASP A 516 -14.15 12.40 14.47
C ASP A 516 -14.70 11.23 13.64
N ASN A 517 -14.39 11.21 12.34
CA ASN A 517 -14.89 10.23 11.37
C ASN A 517 -14.34 8.79 11.58
N ARG A 518 -13.75 8.48 12.74
CA ARG A 518 -13.30 7.13 13.11
C ARG A 518 -14.34 6.04 12.89
N HIS A 519 -15.62 6.31 13.19
CA HIS A 519 -16.67 5.33 12.97
C HIS A 519 -16.90 5.04 11.49
N LEU A 520 -16.90 6.07 10.64
CA LEU A 520 -16.93 5.91 9.18
C LEU A 520 -15.74 5.08 8.71
N TYR A 521 -14.53 5.41 9.16
CA TYR A 521 -13.31 4.70 8.75
C TYR A 521 -13.31 3.23 9.21
N SER A 522 -13.76 2.96 10.43
CA SER A 522 -13.94 1.58 10.90
C SER A 522 -14.92 0.80 10.02
N ALA A 523 -16.08 1.39 9.71
CA ALA A 523 -17.08 0.76 8.86
C ALA A 523 -16.61 0.55 7.41
N LEU A 524 -15.87 1.52 6.86
CA LEU A 524 -15.22 1.40 5.54
C LEU A 524 -14.23 0.24 5.55
N LYS A 525 -13.37 0.15 6.57
CA LYS A 525 -12.41 -0.96 6.70
C LYS A 525 -13.12 -2.31 6.75
N THR A 526 -14.18 -2.45 7.55
CA THR A 526 -14.97 -3.69 7.61
C THR A 526 -15.58 -4.04 6.26
N THR A 527 -16.11 -3.05 5.54
CA THR A 527 -16.71 -3.23 4.22
C THR A 527 -15.66 -3.68 3.20
N LEU A 528 -14.47 -3.08 3.21
CA LEU A 528 -13.37 -3.48 2.34
C LEU A 528 -12.89 -4.91 2.61
N ALA A 529 -12.76 -5.29 3.89
CA ALA A 529 -12.42 -6.66 4.26
C ALA A 529 -13.48 -7.66 3.76
N GLN A 530 -14.78 -7.31 3.86
CA GLN A 530 -15.86 -8.14 3.32
C GLN A 530 -15.81 -8.26 1.79
N ILE A 531 -15.49 -7.17 1.09
CA ILE A 531 -15.34 -7.17 -0.37
C ILE A 531 -14.20 -8.10 -0.77
N GLN A 532 -13.03 -7.99 -0.13
CA GLN A 532 -11.90 -8.87 -0.42
C GLN A 532 -12.18 -10.34 -0.12
N GLN A 533 -12.85 -10.65 0.99
CA GLN A 533 -13.23 -12.02 1.31
C GLN A 533 -14.18 -12.62 0.27
N ARG A 534 -15.10 -11.82 -0.28
CA ARG A 534 -15.99 -12.26 -1.37
C ARG A 534 -15.21 -12.53 -2.64
N VAL A 535 -14.35 -11.59 -3.07
CA VAL A 535 -13.52 -11.76 -4.26
C VAL A 535 -12.63 -13.00 -4.13
N ALA A 536 -11.94 -13.17 -3.00
CA ALA A 536 -11.09 -14.33 -2.75
C ALA A 536 -11.89 -15.65 -2.71
N SER A 537 -13.13 -15.61 -2.21
CA SER A 537 -14.01 -16.77 -2.26
C SER A 537 -14.35 -17.11 -3.71
N ASP A 538 -14.84 -16.15 -4.48
CA ASP A 538 -15.26 -16.35 -5.87
C ASP A 538 -14.10 -16.86 -6.75
N GLU A 539 -12.88 -16.35 -6.54
CA GLU A 539 -11.66 -16.87 -7.18
C GLU A 539 -11.38 -18.34 -6.81
N ALA A 540 -11.50 -18.70 -5.53
CA ALA A 540 -11.29 -20.07 -5.06
C ALA A 540 -12.35 -21.04 -5.61
N TRP A 541 -13.62 -20.62 -5.69
CA TRP A 541 -14.70 -21.40 -6.30
C TRP A 541 -14.45 -21.64 -7.79
N ASN A 542 -14.08 -20.59 -8.54
CA ASN A 542 -13.77 -20.70 -9.96
C ASN A 542 -12.52 -21.56 -10.23
N ALA A 543 -11.50 -21.48 -9.37
CA ALA A 543 -10.33 -22.35 -9.45
C ALA A 543 -10.69 -23.83 -9.18
N GLY A 544 -11.59 -24.10 -8.22
CA GLY A 544 -12.09 -25.45 -7.93
C GLY A 544 -12.90 -26.07 -9.07
N ASP A 545 -13.72 -25.28 -9.77
CA ASP A 545 -14.47 -25.73 -10.95
C ASP A 545 -13.57 -26.00 -12.15
N SER A 546 -12.46 -25.26 -12.29
CA SER A 546 -11.45 -25.53 -13.33
C SER A 546 -10.65 -26.82 -13.07
N ALA A 547 -10.38 -27.14 -11.80
CA ALA A 547 -9.70 -28.38 -11.40
C ALA A 547 -10.61 -29.61 -11.59
N THR A 548 -11.90 -29.50 -11.24
CA THR A 548 -12.88 -30.60 -11.38
C THR A 548 -13.30 -30.88 -12.83
N ASN A 549 -13.21 -29.89 -13.74
CA ASN A 549 -13.36 -30.12 -15.18
C ASN A 549 -12.10 -30.64 -15.89
N SER A 550 -10.94 -30.65 -15.22
CA SER A 550 -9.70 -31.25 -15.76
C SER A 550 -9.59 -32.76 -15.49
N GLU A 551 -10.42 -33.29 -14.58
CA GLU A 551 -10.51 -34.71 -14.25
C GLU A 551 -11.78 -35.36 -14.85
N ARG A 552 -11.92 -35.31 -16.17
CA ARG A 552 -12.74 -36.30 -16.89
C ARG A 552 -11.86 -37.04 -17.89
N PRO A 553 -11.61 -38.35 -17.71
CA PRO A 553 -10.85 -39.11 -18.68
C PRO A 553 -11.62 -39.18 -19.99
N SER A 554 -10.94 -38.85 -21.08
CA SER A 554 -11.40 -38.98 -22.45
C SER A 554 -11.63 -40.44 -22.82
N THR A 555 -12.84 -40.95 -22.60
CA THR A 555 -13.30 -42.22 -23.17
C THR A 555 -14.30 -41.95 -24.29
N ASN A 556 -13.79 -41.84 -25.51
CA ASN A 556 -14.32 -42.50 -26.72
C ASN A 556 -13.80 -41.80 -27.98
N SER A 557 -12.69 -42.31 -28.49
CA SER A 557 -12.48 -42.38 -29.93
C SER A 557 -12.95 -43.75 -30.41
N MET A 558 -13.49 -43.79 -31.63
CA MET A 558 -14.04 -44.93 -32.37
C MET A 558 -15.48 -45.37 -32.08
N SER A 559 -16.44 -44.60 -32.60
CA SER A 559 -17.38 -45.19 -33.56
C SER A 559 -17.78 -44.20 -34.67
N LYS A 560 -17.47 -44.64 -35.89
CA LYS A 560 -17.83 -44.18 -37.23
C LYS A 560 -19.04 -43.25 -37.39
N VAL A 561 -18.83 -42.22 -38.21
CA VAL A 561 -19.51 -41.97 -39.49
C VAL A 561 -20.92 -42.57 -39.60
N LEU A 562 -21.95 -41.73 -39.50
CA LEU A 562 -23.09 -41.68 -40.44
C LEU A 562 -24.06 -40.54 -40.05
N ASN A 563 -24.51 -39.86 -41.10
CA ASN A 563 -25.70 -39.01 -41.20
C ASN A 563 -25.65 -37.53 -40.78
N SER A 564 -25.54 -36.74 -41.84
CA SER A 564 -26.07 -35.40 -42.03
C SER A 564 -27.54 -35.23 -41.63
N SER A 565 -27.89 -33.96 -41.44
CA SER A 565 -29.21 -33.32 -41.59
C SER A 565 -30.32 -33.61 -40.56
N ARG A 566 -30.59 -32.61 -39.69
CA ARG A 566 -31.94 -32.02 -39.48
C ARG A 566 -31.94 -30.85 -38.49
N THR A 567 -32.23 -29.66 -39.02
CA THR A 567 -33.16 -28.61 -38.56
C THR A 567 -33.59 -28.49 -37.07
N ARG A 568 -33.47 -27.24 -36.56
CA ARG A 568 -34.38 -26.45 -35.68
C ARG A 568 -35.22 -27.18 -34.62
N SER A 569 -35.08 -26.77 -33.36
CA SER A 569 -36.22 -26.31 -32.53
C SER A 569 -35.79 -25.54 -31.28
N LEU A 570 -36.51 -24.45 -31.00
CA LEU A 570 -36.55 -23.70 -29.75
C LEU A 570 -36.96 -24.57 -28.54
N GLY A 571 -36.48 -24.21 -27.35
CA GLY A 571 -36.93 -24.78 -26.08
C GLY A 571 -36.48 -23.96 -24.86
N LYS A 572 -37.45 -23.28 -24.23
CA LYS A 572 -37.37 -22.36 -23.08
C LYS A 572 -37.04 -23.04 -21.73
N LYS A 573 -36.71 -22.16 -20.75
CA LYS A 573 -36.75 -22.25 -19.27
C LYS A 573 -35.44 -22.72 -18.61
N LYS A 574 -34.94 -22.09 -17.54
CA LYS A 574 -35.68 -21.75 -16.31
C LYS A 574 -34.91 -20.78 -15.40
N ASP A 575 -35.62 -19.77 -14.89
CA ASP A 575 -35.25 -18.92 -13.75
C ASP A 575 -34.84 -19.73 -12.51
N ARG A 576 -33.81 -19.26 -11.78
CA ARG A 576 -33.67 -19.51 -10.34
C ARG A 576 -32.96 -18.35 -9.60
N HIS A 577 -33.82 -17.57 -8.95
CA HIS A 577 -33.72 -17.00 -7.60
C HIS A 577 -32.53 -16.15 -7.15
N ASP A 578 -32.86 -14.85 -7.05
CA ASP A 578 -32.48 -13.92 -5.98
C ASP A 578 -32.43 -14.54 -4.58
N ARG A 579 -31.35 -14.24 -3.85
CA ARG A 579 -31.36 -14.20 -2.39
C ARG A 579 -30.73 -12.90 -1.89
N MET A 580 -31.61 -12.00 -1.48
CA MET A 580 -31.34 -10.81 -0.67
C MET A 580 -30.60 -11.16 0.63
N LYS A 581 -29.59 -10.36 0.98
CA LYS A 581 -29.28 -10.02 2.37
C LYS A 581 -29.06 -8.51 2.47
N ALA A 582 -30.08 -7.82 2.96
CA ALA A 582 -29.94 -6.49 3.51
C ALA A 582 -29.34 -6.60 4.92
N VAL A 583 -28.22 -5.94 5.16
CA VAL A 583 -27.77 -5.61 6.51
C VAL A 583 -27.66 -4.09 6.53
N GLY A 584 -28.74 -3.45 7.00
CA GLY A 584 -28.67 -2.09 7.51
C GLY A 584 -28.32 -2.18 8.99
N LEU A 585 -27.21 -1.56 9.38
CA LEU A 585 -26.95 -1.21 10.77
C LEU A 585 -27.26 0.28 10.91
N VAL A 586 -28.12 0.55 11.89
CA VAL A 586 -28.51 1.89 12.38
C VAL A 586 -27.28 2.63 12.90
#